data_AF-A0A1F8PNI1-F1
#
_entry.id   AF-A0A1F8PNI1-F1
#
_cell.length_a   1.000
_cell.length_b   1.000
_cell.length_c   1.000
_cell.angle_alpha   90.00
_cell.angle_beta   90.00
_cell.angle_gamma   90.00
#
_symmetry.space_group_name_H-M   'P 1'
#
loop_
_entity.id
_entity.type
_entity.pdbx_description
1 polymer ?
#
loop_
_entity_poly.entity_id
_entity_poly.type
_entity_poly.pdbx_seq_one_letter_code
_entity_poly.pdbx_strand_id
1 'polypeptide(L)'
;MEITKRGNHSTRNTGDKYDIVIGDVFNDRSTPYHLATLEFNRLVRGNLKDDGIYLVHIVDDYEHGRYSPSFIYTLRQTFKNVYLFSTAKEGVRNGISTFVVAATDRGLDTADYTAFVTQNGARAPAGTPYNESQLATYISDKKPILLTDDYAPTDILVAPLIGKD
;
A
#
# COMPACT_ATOMS: atom_id res chain seq x y z
N MET A 1 0.09 11.06 -7.28
CA MET A 1 1.04 10.01 -7.74
C MET A 1 2.37 10.67 -8.01
N GLU A 2 3.35 10.45 -7.14
CA GLU A 2 4.72 10.90 -7.32
C GLU A 2 5.55 9.73 -7.85
N ILE A 3 6.44 9.99 -8.80
CA ILE A 3 7.28 8.95 -9.41
C ILE A 3 8.73 9.38 -9.30
N THR A 4 9.54 8.59 -8.59
CA THR A 4 10.93 8.96 -8.27
C THR A 4 11.90 7.97 -8.89
N LYS A 5 12.79 8.47 -9.75
CA LYS A 5 13.92 7.72 -10.35
C LYS A 5 15.19 8.10 -9.60
N ARG A 6 16.04 7.13 -9.20
CA ARG A 6 17.36 7.46 -8.64
C ARG A 6 18.35 7.67 -9.81
N GLY A 7 18.78 8.90 -10.04
CA GLY A 7 19.78 9.24 -11.06
C GLY A 7 19.74 10.71 -11.48
N ASN A 8 20.92 11.33 -11.50
CA ASN A 8 21.18 12.75 -11.75
C ASN A 8 20.60 13.22 -13.10
N HIS A 9 19.74 14.25 -13.10
CA HIS A 9 19.30 15.10 -14.23
C HIS A 9 18.92 14.45 -15.59
N SER A 10 17.84 14.96 -16.20
CA SER A 10 17.56 14.93 -17.66
C SER A 10 16.64 13.82 -18.21
N THR A 11 15.64 14.31 -18.97
CA THR A 11 14.95 13.72 -20.14
C THR A 11 14.56 12.23 -20.10
N ARG A 12 13.24 12.00 -20.15
CA ARG A 12 12.61 10.68 -20.19
C ARG A 12 12.85 10.00 -21.54
N ASN A 13 13.57 8.87 -21.56
CA ASN A 13 13.60 7.96 -22.70
C ASN A 13 12.51 6.89 -22.54
N THR A 14 11.84 6.54 -23.62
CA THR A 14 10.91 5.41 -23.67
C THR A 14 11.65 4.10 -23.33
N GLY A 15 11.21 3.39 -22.29
CA GLY A 15 11.80 2.11 -21.84
C GLY A 15 12.49 2.16 -20.47
N ASP A 16 12.72 3.34 -19.91
CA ASP A 16 13.31 3.46 -18.56
C ASP A 16 12.32 3.02 -17.46
N LYS A 17 12.79 2.14 -16.58
CA LYS A 17 12.04 1.64 -15.42
C LYS A 17 12.35 2.41 -14.13
N TYR A 18 11.38 2.44 -13.22
CA TYR A 18 11.45 3.13 -11.93
C TYR A 18 12.01 2.26 -10.81
N ASP A 19 12.78 2.89 -9.93
CA ASP A 19 13.17 2.32 -8.64
C ASP A 19 11.99 2.37 -7.66
N ILE A 20 11.28 3.51 -7.63
CA ILE A 20 10.18 3.76 -6.69
C ILE A 20 9.02 4.44 -7.41
N VAL A 21 7.82 3.94 -7.18
CA VAL A 21 6.56 4.60 -7.54
C VAL A 21 5.81 4.88 -6.24
N ILE A 22 5.26 6.08 -6.08
CA ILE A 22 4.51 6.49 -4.89
C ILE A 22 3.07 6.85 -5.27
N GLY A 23 2.12 6.03 -4.82
CA GLY A 23 0.69 6.26 -4.89
C GLY A 23 0.21 7.06 -3.67
N ASP A 24 0.35 8.38 -3.72
CA ASP A 24 -0.27 9.29 -2.74
C ASP A 24 -1.53 9.93 -3.34
N VAL A 25 -2.62 9.15 -3.37
CA VAL A 25 -3.91 9.53 -3.95
C VAL A 25 -5.11 8.97 -3.18
N PHE A 26 -4.89 8.10 -2.18
CA PHE A 26 -5.93 7.39 -1.45
C PHE A 26 -6.25 8.10 -0.13
N ASN A 27 -6.64 9.37 -0.25
CA ASN A 27 -7.09 10.18 0.88
C ASN A 27 -8.61 10.05 1.11
N ASP A 28 -9.02 10.51 2.28
CA ASP A 28 -10.31 10.37 2.97
C ASP A 28 -11.60 10.70 2.18
N ARG A 29 -11.56 11.18 0.94
CA ARG A 29 -12.77 11.72 0.26
C ARG A 29 -13.10 11.16 -1.13
N SER A 30 -12.14 10.63 -1.89
CA SER A 30 -12.43 9.94 -3.16
C SER A 30 -11.16 9.31 -3.72
N THR A 31 -11.05 7.99 -3.64
CA THR A 31 -10.02 7.29 -4.40
C THR A 31 -10.48 7.15 -5.86
N PRO A 32 -9.69 7.60 -6.85
CA PRO A 32 -9.98 7.28 -8.24
C PRO A 32 -9.86 5.77 -8.46
N TYR A 33 -10.99 5.09 -8.71
CA TYR A 33 -11.05 3.62 -8.71
C TYR A 33 -10.02 2.97 -9.65
N HIS A 34 -9.76 3.60 -10.79
CA HIS A 34 -8.83 3.14 -11.82
C HIS A 34 -7.37 3.12 -11.37
N LEU A 35 -7.06 3.62 -10.18
CA LEU A 35 -5.72 3.52 -9.56
C LEU A 35 -5.64 2.36 -8.55
N ALA A 36 -6.74 1.67 -8.28
CA ALA A 36 -6.84 0.59 -7.30
C ALA A 36 -6.93 -0.81 -7.94
N THR A 37 -6.96 -0.90 -9.27
CA THR A 37 -7.30 -2.12 -10.01
C THR A 37 -6.10 -3.02 -10.29
N LEU A 38 -6.40 -4.28 -10.58
CA LEU A 38 -5.42 -5.26 -11.03
C LEU A 38 -4.69 -4.79 -12.31
N GLU A 39 -5.42 -4.20 -13.24
CA GLU A 39 -4.90 -3.66 -14.50
C GLU A 39 -3.90 -2.53 -14.23
N PHE A 40 -4.26 -1.59 -13.37
CA PHE A 40 -3.36 -0.51 -12.97
C PHE A 40 -2.12 -1.04 -12.23
N ASN A 41 -2.29 -2.00 -11.32
CA ASN A 41 -1.18 -2.64 -10.63
C ASN A 41 -0.19 -3.26 -11.63
N ARG A 42 -0.70 -3.93 -12.69
CA ARG A 42 0.15 -4.50 -13.75
C ARG A 42 0.90 -3.42 -14.54
N LEU A 43 0.28 -2.26 -14.80
CA LEU A 43 0.96 -1.12 -15.42
C LEU A 43 2.10 -0.61 -14.53
N VAL A 44 1.85 -0.44 -13.23
CA VAL A 44 2.89 -0.03 -12.26
C VAL A 44 4.02 -1.06 -12.23
N ARG A 45 3.70 -2.36 -12.11
CA ARG A 45 4.69 -3.43 -12.08
C ARG A 45 5.54 -3.48 -13.36
N GLY A 46 4.93 -3.30 -14.53
CA GLY A 46 5.62 -3.28 -15.83
C GLY A 46 6.62 -2.13 -15.96
N ASN A 47 6.35 -1.00 -15.30
CA ASN A 47 7.22 0.18 -15.27
C ASN A 47 8.25 0.17 -14.13
N LEU A 48 8.17 -0.77 -13.18
CA LEU A 48 9.16 -0.94 -12.12
C LEU A 48 10.34 -1.82 -12.57
N LYS A 49 11.52 -1.52 -12.03
CA LYS A 49 12.67 -2.44 -12.04
C LYS A 49 12.32 -3.70 -11.26
N ASP A 50 13.12 -4.76 -11.44
CA ASP A 50 12.85 -6.05 -10.79
C ASP A 50 12.98 -5.97 -9.25
N ASP A 51 13.80 -5.06 -8.75
CA ASP A 51 13.97 -4.72 -7.33
C ASP A 51 13.19 -3.46 -6.91
N GLY A 52 12.38 -2.90 -7.82
CA GLY A 52 11.59 -1.70 -7.57
C GLY A 52 10.46 -1.91 -6.56
N ILE A 53 10.00 -0.81 -5.97
CA ILE A 53 8.96 -0.82 -4.93
C ILE A 53 7.84 0.16 -5.30
N TYR A 54 6.59 -0.32 -5.22
CA TYR A 54 5.42 0.53 -5.22
C TYR A 54 5.00 0.81 -3.78
N LEU A 55 5.02 2.08 -3.38
CA LEU A 55 4.56 2.53 -2.07
C LEU A 55 3.23 3.23 -2.22
N VAL A 56 2.24 2.83 -1.41
CA VAL A 56 0.90 3.40 -1.46
C VAL A 56 0.50 3.85 -0.07
N HIS A 57 0.19 5.14 0.05
CA HIS A 57 -0.47 5.67 1.24
C HIS A 57 -1.95 5.37 1.13
N ILE A 58 -2.56 4.77 2.16
CA ILE A 58 -3.99 4.45 2.20
C ILE A 58 -4.59 4.78 3.57
N VAL A 59 -5.77 5.39 3.57
CA VAL A 59 -6.57 5.66 4.77
C VAL A 59 -7.80 4.76 4.73
N ASP A 60 -8.04 4.02 5.81
CA ASP A 60 -9.22 3.15 5.94
C ASP A 60 -9.57 2.90 7.41
N ASP A 61 -10.78 2.42 7.68
CA ASP A 61 -11.23 2.00 9.00
C ASP A 61 -10.70 0.58 9.26
N TYR A 62 -9.91 0.40 10.30
CA TYR A 62 -9.29 -0.91 10.55
C TYR A 62 -10.31 -2.00 10.91
N GLU A 63 -11.39 -1.63 11.58
CA GLU A 63 -12.38 -2.57 12.09
C GLU A 63 -13.43 -2.91 11.04
N HIS A 64 -13.90 -1.90 10.30
CA HIS A 64 -15.05 -1.99 9.41
C HIS A 64 -14.69 -1.76 7.94
N GLY A 65 -13.52 -1.19 7.68
CA GLY A 65 -13.03 -0.87 6.34
C GLY A 65 -12.75 -2.11 5.54
N ARG A 66 -13.20 -2.08 4.28
CA ARG A 66 -13.00 -3.16 3.31
C ARG A 66 -12.16 -2.70 2.12
N TYR A 67 -11.75 -1.44 2.09
CA TYR A 67 -11.01 -0.87 0.98
C TYR A 67 -9.55 -1.35 0.99
N SER A 68 -8.82 -1.10 2.08
CA SER A 68 -7.44 -1.58 2.29
C SER A 68 -7.27 -3.08 2.10
N PRO A 69 -8.07 -3.98 2.72
CA PRO A 69 -7.90 -5.41 2.52
C PRO A 69 -8.18 -5.85 1.07
N SER A 70 -9.14 -5.22 0.37
CA SER A 70 -9.41 -5.50 -1.05
C SER A 70 -8.29 -5.01 -1.96
N PHE A 71 -7.72 -3.84 -1.67
CA PHE A 71 -6.59 -3.31 -2.41
C PHE A 71 -5.32 -4.15 -2.22
N ILE A 72 -5.01 -4.54 -0.97
CA ILE A 72 -3.89 -5.44 -0.66
C ILE A 72 -4.09 -6.81 -1.32
N TYR A 73 -5.30 -7.36 -1.28
CA TYR A 73 -5.64 -8.61 -1.96
C TYR A 73 -5.39 -8.53 -3.47
N THR A 74 -5.72 -7.39 -4.09
CA THR A 74 -5.51 -7.12 -5.51
C THR A 74 -4.01 -6.96 -5.83
N LEU A 75 -3.24 -6.26 -5.00
CA LEU A 75 -1.78 -6.14 -5.15
C LEU A 75 -1.08 -7.50 -5.10
N ARG A 76 -1.53 -8.42 -4.23
CA ARG A 76 -1.00 -9.80 -4.14
C ARG A 76 -1.19 -10.64 -5.40
N GLN A 77 -2.07 -10.22 -6.32
CA GLN A 77 -2.20 -10.87 -7.64
C GLN A 77 -1.17 -10.38 -8.66
N THR A 78 -0.39 -9.34 -8.33
CA THR A 78 0.56 -8.70 -9.24
C THR A 78 2.00 -8.76 -8.73
N PHE A 79 2.21 -8.57 -7.43
CA PHE A 79 3.52 -8.51 -6.80
C PHE A 79 3.78 -9.74 -5.93
N LYS A 80 5.02 -10.22 -5.88
CA LYS A 80 5.38 -11.39 -5.05
C LYS A 80 5.26 -11.12 -3.56
N ASN A 81 5.56 -9.90 -3.11
CA ASN A 81 5.54 -9.51 -1.71
C ASN A 81 4.71 -8.24 -1.54
N VAL A 82 3.82 -8.24 -0.56
CA VAL A 82 3.01 -7.08 -0.17
C VAL A 82 3.06 -6.93 1.35
N TYR A 83 3.53 -5.79 1.80
CA TYR A 83 3.72 -5.46 3.22
C TYR A 83 2.78 -4.32 3.61
N LEU A 84 2.23 -4.38 4.82
CA LEU A 84 1.40 -3.33 5.41
C LEU A 84 2.14 -2.74 6.60
N PHE A 85 2.26 -1.41 6.63
CA PHE A 85 2.85 -0.66 7.72
C PHE A 85 1.75 0.21 8.35
N SER A 86 1.56 0.06 9.67
CA SER A 86 0.70 0.96 10.45
C SER A 86 1.51 2.15 10.93
N THR A 87 1.03 3.38 10.72
CA THR A 87 1.67 4.58 11.27
C THR A 87 1.19 4.91 12.69
N ALA A 88 0.23 4.15 13.23
CA ALA A 88 -0.25 4.31 14.60
C ALA A 88 0.85 3.92 15.62
N LYS A 89 1.09 4.81 16.59
CA LYS A 89 2.17 4.70 17.59
C LYS A 89 2.07 3.47 18.51
N GLU A 90 0.91 2.81 18.61
CA GLU A 90 0.67 1.68 19.52
C GLU A 90 0.13 0.44 18.81
N GLY A 91 0.36 0.31 17.50
CA GLY A 91 -0.42 -0.61 16.69
C GLY A 91 -1.81 -0.04 16.45
N VAL A 92 -2.53 -0.60 15.47
CA VAL A 92 -3.76 0.02 15.01
C VAL A 92 -4.80 0.01 16.12
N ARG A 93 -5.22 1.23 16.49
CA ARG A 93 -6.34 1.47 17.38
C ARG A 93 -7.59 1.60 16.52
N ASN A 94 -8.68 1.04 17.02
CA ASN A 94 -10.02 1.03 16.45
C ASN A 94 -10.36 2.30 15.65
N GLY A 95 -11.03 2.15 14.51
CA GLY A 95 -11.47 3.26 13.66
C GLY A 95 -10.52 3.59 12.51
N ILE A 96 -10.63 4.83 12.02
CA ILE A 96 -9.92 5.33 10.83
C ILE A 96 -8.43 5.46 11.12
N SER A 97 -7.61 4.83 10.28
CA SER A 97 -6.16 4.78 10.43
C SER A 97 -5.45 4.99 9.09
N THR A 98 -4.22 5.48 9.18
CA THR A 98 -3.32 5.63 8.04
C THR A 98 -2.38 4.43 7.96
N PHE A 99 -2.25 3.90 6.75
CA PHE A 99 -1.35 2.82 6.42
C PHE A 99 -0.47 3.17 5.24
N VAL A 100 0.68 2.48 5.18
CA VAL A 100 1.50 2.41 3.98
C VAL A 100 1.54 0.97 3.51
N VAL A 101 1.22 0.73 2.25
CA VAL A 101 1.39 -0.56 1.59
C VAL A 101 2.64 -0.51 0.73
N ALA A 102 3.54 -1.48 0.90
CA ALA A 102 4.68 -1.66 0.01
C ALA A 102 4.49 -2.94 -0.81
N ALA A 103 4.46 -2.82 -2.13
CA ALA A 103 4.37 -3.94 -3.05
C ALA A 103 5.63 -4.05 -3.90
N THR A 104 6.26 -5.22 -3.92
CA THR A 104 7.54 -5.45 -4.60
C THR A 104 7.77 -6.93 -4.89
N ASP A 105 8.57 -7.22 -5.91
CA ASP A 105 9.01 -8.59 -6.19
C ASP A 105 10.24 -9.01 -5.39
N ARG A 106 10.88 -8.08 -4.68
CA ARG A 106 11.98 -8.32 -3.77
C ARG A 106 11.47 -8.56 -2.34
N GLY A 107 12.00 -9.57 -1.67
CA GLY A 107 11.75 -9.76 -0.24
C GLY A 107 12.36 -8.62 0.59
N LEU A 108 11.57 -8.04 1.50
CA LEU A 108 12.03 -7.10 2.51
C LEU A 108 12.30 -7.83 3.83
N ASP A 109 13.43 -7.50 4.46
CA ASP A 109 13.70 -7.87 5.84
C ASP A 109 13.07 -6.81 6.75
N THR A 110 11.92 -7.14 7.34
CA THR A 110 11.18 -6.24 8.22
C THR A 110 11.88 -6.05 9.58
N ALA A 111 12.73 -6.98 10.00
CA ALA A 111 13.50 -6.85 11.23
C ALA A 111 14.66 -5.86 11.02
N ASP A 112 15.39 -5.97 9.91
CA ASP A 112 16.41 -5.01 9.51
C ASP A 112 15.82 -3.60 9.32
N TYR A 113 14.68 -3.49 8.63
CA TYR A 113 13.91 -2.24 8.53
C TYR A 113 13.62 -1.64 9.92
N THR A 114 13.09 -2.45 10.84
CA THR A 114 12.70 -1.98 12.17
C THR A 114 13.92 -1.51 12.96
N ALA A 115 15.02 -2.25 12.92
CA ALA A 115 16.28 -1.87 13.54
C ALA A 115 16.80 -0.54 12.98
N PHE A 116 16.75 -0.38 11.65
CA PHE A 116 17.16 0.86 10.97
C PHE A 116 16.32 2.07 11.38
N VAL A 117 14.98 2.00 11.27
CA VAL A 117 14.11 3.16 11.51
C VAL A 117 14.02 3.55 12.99
N THR A 118 14.17 2.58 13.88
CA THR A 118 14.17 2.84 15.33
C THR A 118 15.55 3.23 15.86
N GLN A 119 16.60 3.20 15.02
CA GLN A 119 18.00 3.32 15.47
C GLN A 119 18.31 2.34 16.62
N ASN A 120 17.98 1.06 16.41
CA ASN A 120 18.07 0.00 17.42
C ASN A 120 17.32 0.32 18.72
N GLY A 121 16.11 0.88 18.60
CA GLY A 121 15.24 1.22 19.72
C GLY A 121 15.45 2.61 20.35
N ALA A 122 16.37 3.43 19.83
CA ALA A 122 16.55 4.80 20.30
C ALA A 122 15.42 5.77 19.86
N ARG A 123 14.57 5.36 18.90
CA ARG A 123 13.45 6.13 18.37
C ARG A 123 12.21 5.27 18.17
N ALA A 124 11.03 5.88 18.28
CA ALA A 124 9.79 5.24 17.85
C ALA A 124 9.82 4.98 16.34
N PRO A 125 9.27 3.85 15.86
CA PRO A 125 9.22 3.56 14.43
C PRO A 125 8.31 4.56 13.71
N ALA A 126 8.69 4.96 12.49
CA ALA A 126 7.84 5.77 11.62
C ALA A 126 6.63 4.98 11.08
N GLY A 127 6.74 3.65 11.04
CA GLY A 127 5.66 2.72 10.76
C GLY A 127 6.03 1.31 11.24
N THR A 128 5.05 0.57 11.73
CA THR A 128 5.24 -0.79 12.25
C THR A 128 4.75 -1.80 11.21
N PRO A 129 5.62 -2.68 10.68
CA PRO A 129 5.21 -3.69 9.71
C PRO A 129 4.35 -4.75 10.36
N TYR A 130 3.32 -5.18 9.65
CA TYR A 130 2.59 -6.39 9.96
C TYR A 130 3.45 -7.59 9.54
N ASN A 131 3.50 -8.62 10.38
CA ASN A 131 3.99 -9.92 9.92
C ASN A 131 2.94 -10.60 9.01
N GLU A 132 3.34 -11.64 8.29
CA GLU A 132 2.47 -12.28 7.30
C GLU A 132 1.20 -12.87 7.92
N SER A 133 1.24 -13.43 9.14
CA SER A 133 0.05 -14.01 9.77
C SER A 133 -0.94 -12.93 10.25
N GLN A 134 -0.44 -11.80 10.73
CA GLN A 134 -1.25 -10.63 11.06
C GLN A 134 -1.91 -10.06 9.81
N LEU A 135 -1.15 -9.90 8.72
CA LEU A 135 -1.67 -9.39 7.46
C LEU A 135 -2.70 -10.33 6.83
N ALA A 136 -2.42 -11.64 6.83
CA ALA A 136 -3.35 -12.64 6.32
C ALA A 136 -4.68 -12.63 7.09
N THR A 137 -4.63 -12.59 8.42
CA THR A 137 -5.82 -12.48 9.28
C THR A 137 -6.60 -11.19 8.99
N TYR A 138 -5.89 -10.05 8.93
CA TYR A 138 -6.49 -8.76 8.62
C TYR A 138 -7.23 -8.78 7.27
N ILE A 139 -6.65 -9.42 6.25
CA ILE A 139 -7.28 -9.55 4.93
C ILE A 139 -8.48 -10.49 5.01
N SER A 140 -8.33 -11.71 5.54
CA SER A 140 -9.38 -12.74 5.51
C SER A 140 -10.65 -12.32 6.23
N ASP A 141 -10.52 -11.63 7.37
CA ASP A 141 -11.64 -11.21 8.21
C ASP A 141 -12.55 -10.20 7.51
N LYS A 142 -12.04 -9.47 6.50
CA LYS A 142 -12.75 -8.38 5.83
C LYS A 142 -13.41 -8.78 4.51
N LYS A 143 -13.32 -10.07 4.13
CA LYS A 143 -13.90 -10.63 2.89
C LYS A 143 -13.55 -9.75 1.68
N PRO A 144 -12.27 -9.68 1.30
CA PRO A 144 -11.79 -8.77 0.27
C PRO A 144 -12.40 -9.15 -1.08
N ILE A 145 -12.52 -8.16 -1.96
CA ILE A 145 -12.88 -8.38 -3.36
C ILE A 145 -11.68 -8.06 -4.25
N LEU A 146 -11.58 -8.74 -5.38
CA LEU A 146 -10.64 -8.36 -6.43
C LEU A 146 -11.13 -7.06 -7.07
N LEU A 147 -10.27 -6.05 -7.11
CA LEU A 147 -10.56 -4.79 -7.80
C LEU A 147 -10.05 -4.90 -9.24
N THR A 148 -10.95 -4.71 -10.20
CA THR A 148 -10.66 -4.73 -11.64
C THR A 148 -11.25 -3.48 -12.28
N ASP A 149 -10.81 -3.13 -13.48
CA ASP A 149 -11.38 -2.00 -14.22
C ASP A 149 -12.91 -2.13 -14.42
N ASP A 150 -13.40 -3.36 -14.58
CA ASP A 150 -14.84 -3.66 -14.73
C ASP A 150 -15.59 -3.74 -13.39
N TYR A 151 -14.87 -3.88 -12.27
CA TYR A 151 -15.46 -4.02 -10.94
C TYR A 151 -14.51 -3.51 -9.84
N ALA A 152 -14.63 -2.22 -9.54
CA ALA A 152 -13.94 -1.55 -8.44
C ALA A 152 -14.88 -0.55 -7.76
N PRO A 153 -15.81 -1.02 -6.91
CA PRO A 153 -16.78 -0.15 -6.24
C PRO A 153 -16.12 0.61 -5.07
N THR A 154 -15.07 1.37 -5.34
CA THR A 154 -14.26 2.06 -4.33
C THR A 154 -15.08 3.01 -3.49
N ASP A 155 -16.03 3.71 -4.09
CA ASP A 155 -16.94 4.64 -3.40
C ASP A 155 -17.78 3.92 -2.33
N ILE A 156 -18.18 2.67 -2.58
CA ILE A 156 -18.91 1.83 -1.60
C ILE A 156 -17.95 1.35 -0.51
N LEU A 157 -16.72 0.97 -0.88
CA LEU A 157 -15.73 0.47 0.06
C LEU A 157 -15.22 1.54 1.04
N VAL A 158 -15.15 2.80 0.60
CA VAL A 158 -14.75 3.95 1.43
C VAL A 158 -15.92 4.62 2.15
N ALA A 159 -17.17 4.27 1.83
CA ALA A 159 -18.35 4.85 2.47
C ALA A 159 -18.35 4.81 4.01
N PRO A 160 -17.84 3.75 4.69
CA PRO A 160 -17.74 3.74 6.16
C PRO A 160 -16.84 4.83 6.75
N LEU A 161 -15.99 5.47 5.93
CA LEU A 161 -15.10 6.57 6.34
C LEU A 161 -15.83 7.92 6.40
N ILE A 162 -16.94 8.08 5.67
CA ILE A 162 -17.57 9.39 5.39
C ILE A 162 -18.55 9.83 6.51
N GLY A 163 -18.73 9.04 7.57
CA GLY A 163 -19.75 9.30 8.61
C GLY A 163 -19.27 9.18 10.06
N LYS A 164 -17.96 9.12 10.31
CA LYS A 164 -17.38 9.01 11.66
C LYS A 164 -16.51 10.23 11.95
N ASP A 165 -17.15 11.36 12.26
CA ASP A 165 -16.55 12.55 12.87
C ASP A 165 -16.75 12.53 14.39
#